data_AF-A0A7L7T9T5-F1
#
_entry.id   AF-A0A7L7T9T5-F1
#
_cell.length_a   1.000
_cell.length_b   1.000
_cell.length_c   1.000
_cell.angle_alpha   90.00
_cell.angle_beta   90.00
_cell.angle_gamma   90.00
#
_symmetry.space_group_name_H-M   'P 1'
#
loop_
_entity.id
_entity.type
_entity.pdbx_description
1 polymer ?
#
loop_
_entity_poly.entity_id
_entity_poly.type
_entity_poly.pdbx_seq_one_letter_code
_entity_poly.pdbx_strand_id
1 'polypeptide(L)' 'MAVPKKRTSKSKKKIRETIWKEKANQARLKAFSLAQSILTGRSKSFYYTTDEKNSKPSQ' A
#
# COMPACT_ATOMS: atom_id res chain seq x y z
N MET A 1 10.99 -35.19 -10.32
CA MET A 1 10.64 -33.91 -9.66
C MET A 1 10.81 -34.06 -8.15
N ALA A 2 11.29 -33.04 -7.45
CA ALA A 2 11.43 -33.10 -6.00
C ALA A 2 10.05 -33.00 -5.32
N VAL A 3 9.78 -33.90 -4.37
CA VAL A 3 8.52 -33.95 -3.60
C VAL A 3 8.84 -33.70 -2.13
N PRO A 4 8.05 -32.87 -1.41
CA PRO A 4 8.28 -32.66 0.01
C PRO A 4 8.06 -33.95 0.80
N LYS A 5 9.07 -34.38 1.54
CA LYS A 5 8.99 -35.60 2.37
C LYS A 5 7.99 -35.47 3.52
N LYS A 6 7.80 -34.25 4.04
CA LYS A 6 6.90 -33.91 5.16
C LYS A 6 6.25 -32.56 4.91
N ARG A 7 5.07 -32.35 5.49
CA ARG A 7 4.40 -31.05 5.44
C ARG A 7 5.15 -30.01 6.28
N THR A 8 5.07 -28.76 5.88
CA THR A 8 5.59 -27.64 6.68
C THR A 8 4.77 -27.47 7.95
N SER A 9 5.42 -27.17 9.08
CA SER A 9 4.71 -26.87 10.32
C SER A 9 3.84 -25.61 10.18
N LYS A 10 2.78 -25.52 11.01
CA LYS A 10 1.87 -24.37 11.01
C LYS A 10 2.62 -23.04 11.23
N SER A 11 3.60 -23.03 12.14
CA SER A 11 4.43 -21.85 12.41
C SER A 11 5.23 -21.41 11.18
N LYS A 12 5.95 -22.33 10.51
CA LYS A 12 6.72 -22.01 9.31
C LYS A 12 5.85 -21.51 8.15
N LYS A 13 4.63 -22.02 8.01
CA LYS A 13 3.66 -21.52 7.02
C LYS A 13 3.24 -20.07 7.36
N LYS A 14 2.84 -19.81 8.60
CA LYS A 14 2.43 -18.46 9.04
C LYS A 14 3.53 -17.41 8.86
N ILE A 15 4.78 -17.74 9.20
CA ILE A 15 5.92 -16.80 9.03
C ILE A 15 6.05 -16.36 7.57
N ARG A 16 5.93 -17.29 6.62
CA ARG A 16 5.99 -16.97 5.18
C ARG A 16 4.83 -16.08 4.73
N GLU A 17 3.62 -16.36 5.22
CA GLU A 17 2.45 -15.52 4.96
C GLU A 17 2.62 -14.11 5.52
N THR A 18 3.17 -13.97 6.73
CA THR A 18 3.46 -12.67 7.35
C THR A 18 4.47 -11.87 6.52
N ILE A 19 5.55 -12.50 6.07
CA ILE A 19 6.55 -11.85 5.20
C ILE A 19 5.91 -11.34 3.90
N TRP A 20 4.98 -12.10 3.32
CA TRP A 20 4.26 -11.66 2.13
C TRP A 20 3.32 -10.48 2.41
N LYS A 21 2.59 -10.51 3.53
CA LYS A 21 1.70 -9.42 3.97
C LYS A 21 2.47 -8.14 4.34
N GLU A 22 3.69 -8.27 4.85
CA GLU A 22 4.51 -7.13 5.26
C GLU A 22 4.87 -6.22 4.07
N LYS A 23 5.03 -6.79 2.88
CA LYS A 23 5.23 -6.00 1.65
C LYS A 23 4.05 -5.07 1.37
N ALA A 24 2.83 -5.54 1.59
CA ALA A 24 1.62 -4.73 1.45
C ALA A 24 1.54 -3.63 2.53
N ASN A 25 1.97 -3.94 3.76
CA ASN A 25 2.06 -2.94 4.83
C ASN A 25 3.00 -1.78 4.45
N GLN A 26 4.16 -2.09 3.89
CA GLN A 26 5.11 -1.06 3.43
C GLN A 26 4.53 -0.18 2.32
N ALA A 27 3.83 -0.77 1.36
CA ALA A 27 3.12 -0.02 0.31
C ALA A 27 2.03 0.88 0.91
N ARG A 28 1.27 0.38 1.88
CA ARG A 28 0.23 1.14 2.59
C ARG A 28 0.80 2.38 3.30
N LEU A 29 1.93 2.24 3.99
CA LEU A 29 2.56 3.36 4.71
C LEU A 29 2.98 4.49 3.75
N LYS A 30 3.60 4.12 2.61
CA LYS A 30 3.99 5.10 1.58
C LYS A 30 2.78 5.79 0.97
N ALA A 31 1.74 5.02 0.62
CA ALA A 31 0.50 5.56 0.07
C ALA A 31 -0.20 6.52 1.05
N PHE A 32 -0.26 6.18 2.34
CA PHE A 32 -0.87 7.02 3.36
C PHE A 32 -0.12 8.34 3.57
N SER A 33 1.22 8.29 3.63
CA SER A 33 2.05 9.49 3.71
C SER A 33 1.86 10.39 2.48
N LEU A 34 1.78 9.80 1.28
CA LEU A 34 1.52 10.52 0.05
C LEU A 34 0.14 11.21 0.07
N ALA A 35 -0.91 10.49 0.49
CA ALA A 35 -2.25 11.04 0.59
C ALA A 35 -2.33 12.24 1.53
N GLN A 36 -1.67 12.18 2.69
CA GLN A 36 -1.60 13.33 3.61
C GLN A 36 -0.88 14.52 2.96
N SER A 37 0.23 14.28 2.25
CA SER A 37 0.95 15.34 1.55
C SER A 37 0.07 16.06 0.52
N ILE A 38 -0.73 15.30 -0.23
CA ILE A 38 -1.69 15.82 -1.21
C ILE A 38 -2.79 16.63 -0.51
N LEU A 39 -3.38 16.09 0.56
CA LEU A 39 -4.48 16.73 1.28
C LEU A 39 -4.09 18.11 1.84
N THR A 40 -2.84 18.29 2.25
CA THR A 40 -2.38 19.59 2.78
C THR A 40 -2.23 20.68 1.72
N GLY A 41 -2.17 20.34 0.43
CA GLY A 41 -2.01 21.30 -0.67
C GLY A 41 -0.69 22.10 -0.66
N ARG A 42 0.24 21.80 0.25
CA ARG A 42 1.52 22.51 0.39
C ARG A 42 2.59 22.01 -0.58
N SER A 43 2.48 20.74 -1.00
CA SER A 43 3.44 20.12 -1.91
C SER A 43 3.15 20.51 -3.37
N LYS A 44 4.16 21.04 -4.07
CA LYS A 44 4.08 21.46 -5.49
C LYS A 44 4.71 20.46 -6.47
N SER A 45 5.19 19.32 -5.98
CA SER A 45 5.97 18.34 -6.75
C SER A 45 5.12 17.19 -7.31
N PHE A 46 3.90 17.00 -6.82
CA PHE A 46 3.03 15.89 -7.22
C PHE A 46 1.81 16.39 -7.98
N TYR A 47 1.67 15.98 -9.23
CA TYR A 47 0.56 16.35 -10.11
C TYR A 47 -0.25 15.10 -10.44
N TYR A 48 -1.57 15.20 -10.31
CA TYR A 48 -2.52 14.16 -10.73
C TYR A 48 -3.65 14.81 -11.51
N THR A 49 -4.19 14.13 -12.51
CA THR A 49 -5.33 14.61 -13.29
C THR A 49 -6.58 14.59 -12.41
N THR A 50 -7.06 15.75 -11.99
CA THR A 50 -8.38 15.93 -11.39
C THR A 50 -9.39 16.12 -12.50
N ASP A 51 -10.35 15.20 -12.66
CA ASP A 51 -11.52 15.50 -13.48
C ASP A 51 -12.29 16.62 -12.78
N GLU A 52 -12.21 17.83 -13.34
CA GLU A 52 -12.75 19.12 -12.86
C GLU A 52 -14.28 19.16 -12.64
N LYS A 53 -14.97 18.01 -12.63
CA LYS A 53 -16.43 17.93 -12.48
C LYS A 53 -16.93 18.18 -11.05
N ASN A 54 -16.05 18.24 -10.04
CA ASN A 54 -16.45 18.44 -8.63
C ASN A 54 -15.58 19.41 -7.82
N SER A 55 -14.72 20.21 -8.45
CA SER A 55 -13.90 21.24 -7.79
C SER A 55 -14.45 22.64 -8.04
N LYS A 56 -15.76 22.86 -7.84
CA LYS A 56 -16.22 24.22 -7.54
C LYS A 56 -15.95 24.45 -6.05
N PRO A 57 -15.11 25.41 -5.65
CA PRO A 57 -15.14 25.85 -4.27
C PRO A 57 -16.55 26.41 -4.04
N SER A 58 -17.29 25.81 -3.11
CA SER A 58 -18.50 26.43 -2.56
C SER A 58 -18.09 27.80 -2.01
N GLN A 59 -18.46 28.86 -2.73
CA GLN A 59 -18.55 30.19 -2.14
C GLN A 59 -19.53 30.19 -0.98
#